data_AF-A0A2E3J5R6-F1
#
_entry.id   AF-A0A2E3J5R6-F1
#
_cell.length_a   1.000
_cell.length_b   1.000
_cell.length_c   1.000
_cell.angle_alpha   90.00
_cell.angle_beta   90.00
_cell.angle_gamma   90.00
#
_symmetry.space_group_name_H-M   'P 1'
#
loop_
_entity.id
_entity.type
_entity.pdbx_description
1 polymer ?
#
loop_
_entity_poly.entity_id
_entity_poly.type
_entity_poly.pdbx_seq_one_letter_code
_entity_poly.pdbx_strand_id
1 'polypeptide(L)'
;MDMKRENTIRFSKDLLQSYLNKVADFGPLTAKEEDALACRIKSGDLSARDQLVEANLRFVIRVAREYQNRGVPLSDLISAGNVGLITAAEHFDETRGVKFITYAVWWIRQSILQTLSEHSRTVRLPFNRVELLQKITRCASRIRGESPDQAPVQQNAEELEIPEAQIVDVLSSGQPTISLEKKFKEDDEHSMLDMMMDEEQESPDIKVIKRSLKH
;
A
#
# COMPACT_ATOMS: atom_id res chain seq x y z
N MET A 1 -4.56 22.35 -15.57
CA MET A 1 -4.52 20.92 -15.95
C MET A 1 -5.40 20.08 -14.99
N ASP A 2 -6.28 20.76 -14.24
CA ASP A 2 -6.90 20.28 -13.01
C ASP A 2 -8.25 19.62 -13.23
N MET A 3 -8.96 20.02 -14.29
CA MET A 3 -10.28 19.51 -14.63
C MET A 3 -10.27 18.02 -15.07
N LYS A 4 -9.13 17.51 -15.58
CA LYS A 4 -8.97 16.08 -15.90
C LYS A 4 -8.71 15.23 -14.64
N ARG A 5 -7.96 15.74 -13.66
CA ARG A 5 -7.69 15.02 -12.40
C ARG A 5 -8.96 14.94 -11.54
N GLU A 6 -9.72 16.04 -11.44
CA GLU A 6 -10.99 16.05 -10.70
C GLU A 6 -12.04 15.11 -11.31
N ASN A 7 -12.16 15.06 -12.64
CA ASN A 7 -13.09 14.14 -13.31
C ASN A 7 -12.71 12.67 -13.12
N THR A 8 -11.42 12.32 -13.19
CA THR A 8 -10.96 10.94 -12.93
C THR A 8 -11.22 10.54 -11.47
N ILE A 9 -10.99 11.45 -10.52
CA ILE A 9 -11.25 11.19 -9.09
C ILE A 9 -12.75 11.02 -8.83
N ARG A 10 -13.62 11.85 -9.42
CA ARG A 10 -15.08 11.70 -9.33
C ARG A 10 -15.55 10.37 -9.92
N PHE A 11 -15.10 10.05 -11.12
CA PHE A 11 -15.47 8.82 -11.82
C PHE A 11 -15.04 7.57 -11.03
N SER A 12 -13.83 7.56 -10.47
CA SER A 12 -13.35 6.46 -9.62
C SER A 12 -14.19 6.29 -8.36
N LYS A 13 -14.67 7.38 -7.76
CA LYS A 13 -15.52 7.34 -6.57
C LYS A 13 -16.90 6.77 -6.87
N ASP A 14 -17.49 7.14 -8.01
CA ASP A 14 -18.79 6.65 -8.44
C ASP A 14 -18.75 5.16 -8.79
N LEU A 15 -17.67 4.70 -9.44
CA LEU A 15 -17.46 3.27 -9.71
C LEU A 15 -17.33 2.45 -8.44
N LEU A 16 -16.54 2.93 -7.47
CA LEU A 16 -16.39 2.26 -6.18
C LEU A 16 -17.72 2.22 -5.43
N GLN A 17 -18.52 3.28 -5.47
CA GLN A 17 -19.84 3.31 -4.83
C GLN A 17 -20.80 2.30 -5.49
N SER A 18 -20.80 2.20 -6.82
CA SER A 18 -21.60 1.20 -7.54
C SER A 18 -21.21 -0.23 -7.17
N TYR A 19 -19.90 -0.50 -7.08
CA TYR A 19 -19.38 -1.79 -6.62
C TYR A 19 -19.82 -2.12 -5.19
N LEU A 20 -19.67 -1.17 -4.25
CA LEU A 20 -20.07 -1.37 -2.85
C LEU A 20 -21.56 -1.66 -2.71
N ASN A 21 -22.41 -1.01 -3.52
CA ASN A 21 -23.85 -1.27 -3.53
C ASN A 21 -24.15 -2.69 -4.02
N LYS A 22 -23.55 -3.13 -5.13
CA LYS A 22 -23.70 -4.51 -5.64
C LYS A 22 -23.28 -5.55 -4.61
N VAL A 23 -22.18 -5.29 -3.89
CA VAL A 23 -21.67 -6.21 -2.88
C VAL A 23 -22.56 -6.27 -1.63
N ALA A 24 -23.34 -5.22 -1.36
CA ALA A 24 -24.25 -5.19 -0.22
C ALA A 24 -25.43 -6.16 -0.39
N ASP A 25 -25.82 -6.46 -1.64
CA ASP A 25 -26.95 -7.32 -1.97
C ASP A 25 -26.68 -8.81 -1.73
N PHE A 26 -25.41 -9.22 -1.68
CA PHE A 26 -25.05 -10.62 -1.40
C PHE A 26 -25.32 -10.99 0.07
N GLY A 27 -26.11 -12.05 0.24
CA GLY A 27 -26.42 -12.64 1.53
C GLY A 27 -25.30 -13.55 2.05
N PRO A 28 -25.22 -13.76 3.38
CA PRO A 28 -24.27 -14.71 3.96
C PRO A 28 -24.66 -16.16 3.61
N LEU A 29 -23.66 -16.99 3.34
CA LEU A 29 -23.85 -18.43 3.15
C LEU A 29 -23.93 -19.15 4.51
N THR A 30 -24.66 -20.25 4.52
CA THR A 30 -24.65 -21.21 5.63
C THR A 30 -23.46 -22.17 5.52
N ALA A 31 -23.04 -22.78 6.63
CA ALA A 31 -21.93 -23.72 6.63
C ALA A 31 -22.14 -24.90 5.65
N LYS A 32 -23.37 -25.41 5.54
CA LYS A 32 -23.69 -26.49 4.60
C LYS A 32 -23.55 -26.05 3.13
N GLU A 33 -23.87 -24.80 2.82
CA GLU A 33 -23.71 -24.24 1.48
C GLU A 33 -22.22 -24.01 1.17
N GLU A 34 -21.43 -23.53 2.15
CA GLU A 34 -19.98 -23.41 2.02
C GLU A 34 -19.34 -24.77 1.70
N ASP A 35 -19.71 -25.83 2.42
CA ASP A 35 -19.18 -27.18 2.21
C ASP A 35 -19.55 -27.74 0.82
N ALA A 36 -20.79 -27.51 0.38
CA ALA A 36 -21.28 -27.95 -0.93
C ALA A 36 -20.56 -27.21 -2.08
N LEU A 37 -20.30 -25.91 -1.92
CA LEU A 37 -19.54 -25.12 -2.88
C LEU A 37 -18.07 -25.56 -2.90
N ALA A 38 -17.45 -25.79 -1.74
CA ALA A 38 -16.06 -26.26 -1.64
C ALA A 38 -15.83 -27.59 -2.39
N CYS A 39 -16.74 -28.56 -2.23
CA CYS A 39 -16.69 -29.83 -2.96
C CYS A 39 -16.74 -29.63 -4.49
N ARG A 40 -17.58 -28.70 -4.97
CA ARG A 40 -17.70 -28.38 -6.40
C ARG A 40 -16.45 -27.66 -6.92
N ILE A 41 -15.89 -26.75 -6.13
CA ILE A 41 -14.65 -26.04 -6.46
C ILE A 41 -13.49 -27.02 -6.64
N LYS A 42 -13.35 -28.02 -5.76
CA LYS A 42 -12.35 -29.11 -5.91
C LYS A 42 -12.52 -29.90 -7.21
N SER A 43 -13.73 -29.96 -7.75
CA SER A 43 -14.04 -30.61 -9.03
C SER A 43 -13.80 -29.69 -10.24
N GLY A 44 -13.31 -28.46 -10.04
CA GLY A 44 -13.02 -27.48 -11.08
C GLY A 44 -14.20 -26.57 -11.47
N ASP A 45 -15.27 -26.53 -10.66
CA ASP A 45 -16.44 -25.68 -10.93
C ASP A 45 -16.15 -24.20 -10.61
N LEU A 46 -15.90 -23.42 -11.66
CA LEU A 46 -15.65 -21.97 -11.57
C LEU A 46 -16.88 -21.20 -11.06
N SER A 47 -18.10 -21.64 -11.40
CA SER A 47 -19.32 -20.96 -10.95
C SER A 47 -19.51 -21.11 -9.45
N ALA A 48 -19.17 -22.28 -8.89
CA ALA A 48 -19.18 -22.49 -7.44
C ALA A 48 -18.15 -21.61 -6.72
N ARG A 49 -16.96 -21.42 -7.32
CA ARG A 49 -15.93 -20.51 -6.79
C ARG A 49 -16.43 -19.08 -6.75
N ASP A 50 -17.01 -18.61 -7.86
CA ASP A 50 -17.49 -17.24 -7.97
C ASP A 50 -18.62 -16.98 -6.96
N GLN A 51 -19.55 -17.92 -6.78
CA GLN A 51 -20.60 -17.84 -5.75
C GLN A 51 -20.03 -17.75 -4.32
N LEU A 52 -19.03 -18.58 -3.99
CA LEU A 52 -18.37 -18.56 -2.69
C LEU A 52 -17.64 -17.22 -2.45
N VAL A 53 -16.98 -16.69 -3.48
CA VAL A 53 -16.26 -15.41 -3.42
C VAL A 53 -17.25 -14.25 -3.25
N GLU A 54 -18.29 -14.17 -4.09
CA GLU A 54 -19.30 -13.10 -4.09
C GLU A 54 -19.99 -12.95 -2.73
N ALA A 55 -20.38 -14.06 -2.10
CA ALA A 55 -20.99 -14.08 -0.77
C ALA A 55 -20.07 -13.50 0.32
N ASN A 56 -18.75 -13.52 0.11
CA ASN A 56 -17.75 -13.12 1.08
C ASN A 56 -17.06 -11.77 0.76
N LEU A 57 -17.43 -11.09 -0.33
CA LEU A 57 -16.84 -9.80 -0.70
C LEU A 57 -17.02 -8.71 0.38
N ARG A 58 -18.14 -8.74 1.11
CA ARG A 58 -18.40 -7.82 2.23
C ARG A 58 -17.34 -7.93 3.33
N PHE A 59 -16.85 -9.14 3.57
CA PHE A 59 -15.81 -9.39 4.55
C PHE A 59 -14.46 -8.81 4.12
N VAL A 60 -14.11 -8.95 2.83
CA VAL A 60 -12.88 -8.35 2.27
C VAL A 60 -12.88 -6.84 2.44
N ILE A 61 -13.99 -6.17 2.17
CA ILE A 61 -14.12 -4.71 2.35
C ILE A 61 -13.86 -4.33 3.81
N ARG A 62 -14.40 -5.10 4.77
CA ARG A 62 -14.16 -4.87 6.20
C ARG A 62 -12.66 -4.99 6.55
N VAL A 63 -11.99 -6.04 6.08
CA VAL A 63 -10.56 -6.24 6.33
C VAL A 63 -9.73 -5.14 5.67
N ALA A 64 -10.00 -4.80 4.40
CA ALA A 64 -9.27 -3.77 3.65
C ALA A 64 -9.36 -2.38 4.31
N ARG A 65 -10.48 -2.06 4.97
CA ARG A 65 -10.63 -0.80 5.72
C ARG A 65 -9.61 -0.64 6.85
N GLU A 66 -9.14 -1.73 7.47
CA GLU A 66 -8.11 -1.70 8.53
C GLU A 66 -6.72 -1.25 7.99
N TYR A 67 -6.53 -1.29 6.67
CA TYR A 67 -5.29 -0.94 5.99
C TYR A 67 -5.35 0.38 5.23
N GLN A 68 -6.42 1.16 5.38
CA GLN A 68 -6.56 2.47 4.75
C GLN A 68 -5.50 3.47 5.22
N ASN A 69 -5.30 4.53 4.42
CA ASN A 69 -4.39 5.64 4.69
C ASN A 69 -2.91 5.25 4.78
N ARG A 70 -2.51 4.15 4.10
CA ARG A 70 -1.12 3.66 4.04
C ARG A 70 -0.46 3.85 2.67
N GLY A 71 -0.91 4.84 1.89
CA GLY A 71 -0.34 5.20 0.59
C GLY A 71 -0.94 4.47 -0.62
N VAL A 72 -1.86 3.53 -0.41
CA VAL A 72 -2.60 2.82 -1.47
C VAL A 72 -4.10 3.13 -1.33
N PRO A 73 -4.82 3.44 -2.43
CA PRO A 73 -6.25 3.74 -2.36
C PRO A 73 -7.07 2.52 -1.97
N LEU A 74 -8.24 2.75 -1.35
CA LEU A 74 -9.10 1.67 -0.87
C LEU A 74 -9.55 0.71 -1.98
N SER A 75 -9.78 1.21 -3.20
CA SER A 75 -10.12 0.38 -4.37
C SER A 75 -9.10 -0.73 -4.61
N ASP A 76 -7.83 -0.39 -4.47
CA ASP A 76 -6.72 -1.27 -4.81
C ASP A 76 -6.49 -2.25 -3.66
N LEU A 77 -6.67 -1.82 -2.41
CA LEU A 77 -6.68 -2.71 -1.24
C LEU A 77 -7.82 -3.73 -1.31
N ILE A 78 -9.01 -3.32 -1.73
CA ILE A 78 -10.15 -4.24 -1.94
C ILE A 78 -9.82 -5.22 -3.06
N SER A 79 -9.29 -4.74 -4.18
CA SER A 79 -8.93 -5.58 -5.32
C SER A 79 -7.87 -6.62 -4.95
N ALA A 80 -6.84 -6.22 -4.21
CA ALA A 80 -5.84 -7.13 -3.66
C ALA A 80 -6.44 -8.16 -2.69
N GLY A 81 -7.31 -7.71 -1.78
CA GLY A 81 -8.02 -8.61 -0.87
C GLY A 81 -8.90 -9.62 -1.60
N ASN A 82 -9.56 -9.22 -2.70
CA ASN A 82 -10.36 -10.11 -3.54
C ASN A 82 -9.49 -11.17 -4.21
N VAL A 83 -8.29 -10.82 -4.69
CA VAL A 83 -7.32 -11.80 -5.20
C VAL A 83 -6.95 -12.82 -4.12
N GLY A 84 -6.66 -12.35 -2.89
CA GLY A 84 -6.38 -13.25 -1.76
C GLY A 84 -7.57 -14.15 -1.40
N LEU A 85 -8.80 -13.65 -1.49
CA LEU A 85 -10.01 -14.43 -1.26
C LEU A 85 -10.20 -15.53 -2.31
N ILE A 86 -9.93 -15.23 -3.59
CA ILE A 86 -9.98 -16.22 -4.68
C ILE A 86 -8.94 -17.32 -4.44
N THR A 87 -7.71 -16.95 -4.10
CA THR A 87 -6.65 -17.93 -3.76
C THR A 87 -7.05 -18.79 -2.56
N ALA A 88 -7.69 -18.21 -1.56
CA ALA A 88 -8.23 -18.97 -0.43
C ALA A 88 -9.32 -19.95 -0.86
N ALA A 89 -10.24 -19.55 -1.75
CA ALA A 89 -11.31 -20.42 -2.25
C ALA A 89 -10.76 -21.64 -3.00
N GLU A 90 -9.67 -21.47 -3.76
CA GLU A 90 -9.02 -22.56 -4.51
C GLU A 90 -8.33 -23.59 -3.60
N HIS A 91 -7.87 -23.17 -2.42
CA HIS A 91 -7.11 -24.02 -1.49
C HIS A 91 -7.90 -24.42 -0.23
N PHE A 92 -9.18 -24.04 -0.17
CA PHE A 92 -10.01 -24.35 0.99
C PHE A 92 -10.36 -25.84 1.05
N ASP A 93 -10.33 -26.38 2.27
CA ASP A 93 -10.62 -27.77 2.55
C ASP A 93 -11.68 -27.89 3.64
N GLU A 94 -12.90 -28.24 3.23
CA GLU A 94 -14.08 -28.39 4.07
C GLU A 94 -13.95 -29.52 5.10
N THR A 95 -13.10 -30.53 4.85
CA THR A 95 -12.93 -31.69 5.74
C THR A 95 -12.38 -31.32 7.12
N ARG A 96 -11.79 -30.14 7.26
CA ARG A 96 -11.20 -29.62 8.50
C ARG A 96 -12.23 -29.05 9.48
N GLY A 97 -13.50 -28.89 9.07
CA GLY A 97 -14.58 -28.41 9.93
C GLY A 97 -14.42 -26.95 10.41
N VAL A 98 -13.61 -26.16 9.71
CA VAL A 98 -13.43 -24.71 9.98
C VAL A 98 -14.19 -23.90 8.94
N LYS A 99 -14.77 -22.77 9.36
CA LYS A 99 -15.48 -21.87 8.45
C LYS A 99 -14.53 -21.31 7.39
N PHE A 100 -15.02 -21.12 6.17
CA PHE A 100 -14.22 -20.60 5.07
C PHE A 100 -13.55 -19.26 5.41
N ILE A 101 -14.29 -18.33 6.00
CA ILE A 101 -13.79 -17.00 6.39
C ILE A 101 -12.60 -17.11 7.35
N THR A 102 -12.62 -18.07 8.29
CA THR A 102 -11.51 -18.28 9.24
C THR A 102 -10.20 -18.61 8.53
N TYR A 103 -10.28 -19.38 7.45
CA TYR A 103 -9.15 -19.70 6.60
C TYR A 103 -8.74 -18.52 5.69
N ALA A 104 -9.74 -17.87 5.06
CA ALA A 104 -9.51 -16.82 4.07
C ALA A 104 -8.82 -15.57 4.63
N VAL A 105 -9.00 -15.24 5.91
CA VAL A 105 -8.38 -14.05 6.54
C VAL A 105 -6.87 -13.97 6.32
N TRP A 106 -6.16 -15.10 6.40
CA TRP A 106 -4.72 -15.13 6.21
C TRP A 106 -4.32 -14.73 4.79
N TRP A 107 -4.97 -15.29 3.78
CA TRP A 107 -4.74 -14.99 2.37
C TRP A 107 -5.12 -13.56 2.00
N ILE A 108 -6.26 -13.07 2.52
CA ILE A 108 -6.69 -11.69 2.31
C ILE A 108 -5.64 -10.72 2.86
N ARG A 109 -5.19 -10.93 4.11
CA ARG A 109 -4.16 -10.08 4.74
C ARG A 109 -2.83 -10.17 4.00
N GLN A 110 -2.41 -11.36 3.60
CA GLN A 110 -1.15 -11.56 2.89
C GLN A 110 -1.15 -10.82 1.55
N SER A 111 -2.22 -10.92 0.76
CA SER A 111 -2.36 -10.21 -0.51
C SER A 111 -2.40 -8.69 -0.35
N ILE A 112 -3.13 -8.18 0.65
CA ILE A 112 -3.19 -6.74 0.96
C ILE A 112 -1.80 -6.22 1.37
N LEU A 113 -1.11 -6.94 2.26
CA LEU A 113 0.23 -6.56 2.72
C LEU A 113 1.26 -6.59 1.59
N GLN A 114 1.17 -7.58 0.69
CA GLN A 114 2.01 -7.64 -0.49
C GLN A 114 1.79 -6.42 -1.38
N THR A 115 0.53 -6.10 -1.70
CA THR A 115 0.18 -4.94 -2.52
C THR A 115 0.66 -3.63 -1.90
N LEU A 116 0.52 -3.48 -0.58
CA LEU A 116 1.07 -2.34 0.15
C LEU A 116 2.59 -2.25 0.01
N SER A 117 3.31 -3.36 0.10
CA SER A 117 4.78 -3.35 -0.05
C SER A 117 5.21 -2.98 -1.47
N GLU A 118 4.39 -3.28 -2.48
CA GLU A 118 4.69 -3.06 -3.89
C GLU A 118 4.28 -1.66 -4.37
N HIS A 119 3.16 -1.12 -3.89
CA HIS A 119 2.52 0.08 -4.46
C HIS A 119 2.44 1.28 -3.51
N SER A 120 2.79 1.15 -2.22
CA SER A 120 2.67 2.27 -1.27
C SER A 120 3.68 3.41 -1.51
N ARG A 121 4.75 3.16 -2.25
CA ARG A 121 5.89 4.07 -2.41
C ARG A 121 6.44 4.03 -3.83
N THR A 122 6.90 5.19 -4.30
CA THR A 122 7.62 5.32 -5.58
C THR A 122 8.88 4.45 -5.62
N VAL A 123 9.62 4.41 -4.51
CA VAL A 123 10.77 3.52 -4.33
C VAL A 123 10.34 2.35 -3.46
N ARG A 124 10.39 1.14 -4.03
CA ARG A 124 9.97 -0.09 -3.35
C ARG A 124 10.92 -0.38 -2.18
N LEU A 125 10.33 -0.62 -1.01
CA LEU A 125 11.04 -1.08 0.18
C LEU A 125 10.68 -2.54 0.51
N PRO A 126 11.63 -3.35 0.99
CA PRO A 126 11.34 -4.67 1.51
C PRO A 126 10.35 -4.66 2.68
N PHE A 127 9.57 -5.74 2.83
CA PHE A 127 8.51 -5.84 3.85
C PHE A 127 9.03 -5.60 5.28
N ASN A 128 10.16 -6.21 5.65
CA ASN A 128 10.76 -6.06 6.98
C ASN A 128 11.13 -4.59 7.30
N ARG A 129 11.58 -3.82 6.30
CA ARG A 129 11.88 -2.40 6.45
C ARG A 129 10.61 -1.57 6.66
N VAL A 130 9.54 -1.87 5.91
CA VAL A 130 8.24 -1.20 6.07
C VAL A 130 7.62 -1.48 7.45
N GLU A 131 7.67 -2.73 7.90
CA GLU A 131 7.16 -3.12 9.22
C GLU A 131 7.93 -2.40 10.34
N LEU A 132 9.26 -2.38 10.26
CA LEU A 132 10.12 -1.70 11.22
C LEU A 132 9.86 -0.18 11.23
N LEU A 133 9.71 0.44 10.06
CA LEU A 133 9.36 1.86 9.95
C LEU A 133 8.00 2.18 10.61
N GLN A 134 7.01 1.30 10.48
CA GLN A 134 5.71 1.46 11.16
C GLN A 134 5.81 1.30 12.67
N LYS A 135 6.67 0.40 13.16
CA LYS A 135 6.95 0.25 14.61
C LYS A 135 7.62 1.51 15.14
N ILE A 136 8.66 2.01 14.48
CA ILE A 136 9.35 3.25 14.83
C ILE A 136 8.39 4.44 14.82
N THR A 137 7.55 4.58 13.78
CA THR A 137 6.60 5.71 13.67
C THR A 137 5.53 5.68 14.77
N ARG A 138 5.03 4.49 15.13
CA ARG A 138 4.09 4.32 16.25
C ARG A 138 4.75 4.62 17.60
N CYS A 139 5.94 4.07 17.82
CA CYS A 139 6.76 4.31 19.01
C CYS A 139 7.03 5.81 19.20
N ALA A 140 7.53 6.47 18.14
CA ALA A 140 7.78 7.92 18.12
C ALA A 140 6.52 8.76 18.37
N SER A 141 5.34 8.27 17.97
CA SER A 141 4.08 8.97 18.22
C SER A 141 3.59 8.82 19.66
N ARG A 142 3.89 7.69 20.31
CA ARG A 142 3.63 7.47 21.74
C ARG A 142 4.57 8.32 22.60
N ILE A 143 5.87 8.27 22.30
CA ILE A 143 6.92 8.98 23.05
C ILE A 143 6.80 10.50 22.95
N ARG A 144 6.34 11.03 21.81
CA ARG A 144 6.10 12.48 21.63
C ARG A 144 5.13 13.09 22.66
N GLY A 145 4.32 12.28 23.35
CA GLY A 145 3.43 12.74 24.41
C GLY A 145 4.07 12.78 25.81
N GLU A 146 5.25 12.20 26.01
CA GLU A 146 5.77 11.86 27.34
C GLU A 146 7.01 12.68 27.76
N SER A 147 7.88 13.15 26.85
CA SER A 147 9.06 13.95 27.21
C SER A 147 9.68 14.75 26.05
N PRO A 148 9.95 16.07 26.21
CA PRO A 148 10.58 16.90 25.19
C PRO A 148 12.12 16.88 25.17
N ASP A 149 12.78 16.23 26.13
CA ASP A 149 14.22 16.44 26.43
C ASP A 149 15.20 15.43 25.79
N GLN A 150 14.72 14.30 25.27
CA GLN A 150 15.56 13.26 24.64
C GLN A 150 15.34 13.19 23.12
N ALA A 151 16.40 12.84 22.39
CA ALA A 151 16.31 12.68 20.94
C ALA A 151 15.39 11.50 20.58
N PRO A 152 14.44 11.66 19.64
CA PRO A 152 13.45 10.63 19.33
C PRO A 152 14.08 9.33 18.82
N VAL A 153 15.27 9.38 18.22
CA VAL A 153 15.98 8.17 17.75
C VAL A 153 16.47 7.31 18.92
N GLN A 154 17.05 7.93 19.95
CA GLN A 154 17.57 7.23 21.13
C GLN A 154 16.45 6.58 21.95
N GLN A 155 15.35 7.31 22.16
CA GLN A 155 14.19 6.75 22.88
C GLN A 155 13.53 5.60 22.12
N ASN A 156 13.41 5.71 20.79
CA ASN A 156 12.92 4.60 19.98
C ASN A 156 13.86 3.39 20.04
N ALA A 157 15.18 3.60 20.14
CA ALA A 157 16.18 2.53 20.26
C ALA A 157 16.05 1.77 21.58
N GLU A 158 15.92 2.50 22.69
CA GLU A 158 15.73 1.94 24.03
C GLU A 158 14.41 1.16 24.13
N GLU A 159 13.31 1.75 23.65
CA GLU A 159 11.98 1.13 23.74
C GLU A 159 11.82 -0.10 22.82
N LEU A 160 12.39 -0.05 21.60
CA LEU A 160 12.26 -1.14 20.64
C LEU A 160 13.37 -2.19 20.79
N GLU A 161 14.36 -1.97 21.65
CA GLU A 161 15.57 -2.78 21.81
C GLU A 161 16.35 -2.94 20.50
N ILE A 162 16.45 -1.85 19.72
CA ILE A 162 17.06 -1.83 18.38
C ILE A 162 18.21 -0.82 18.35
N PRO A 163 19.37 -1.12 17.73
CA PRO A 163 20.47 -0.17 17.63
C PRO A 163 20.05 1.13 16.92
N GLU A 164 20.48 2.28 17.44
CA GLU A 164 20.21 3.60 16.85
C GLU A 164 20.60 3.67 15.37
N ALA A 165 21.75 3.08 15.01
CA ALA A 165 22.21 3.03 13.62
C ALA A 165 21.19 2.37 12.68
N GLN A 166 20.50 1.32 13.15
CA GLN A 166 19.47 0.65 12.36
C GLN A 166 18.21 1.51 12.25
N ILE A 167 17.86 2.27 13.29
CA ILE A 167 16.73 3.21 13.25
C ILE A 167 17.02 4.33 12.25
N VAL A 168 18.22 4.91 12.27
CA VAL A 168 18.63 5.95 11.33
C VAL A 168 18.56 5.45 9.89
N ASP A 169 19.07 4.26 9.61
CA ASP A 169 19.02 3.63 8.28
C ASP A 169 17.59 3.36 7.79
N VAL A 170 16.69 2.94 8.69
CA VAL A 170 15.28 2.73 8.34
C VAL A 170 14.55 4.06 8.12
N LEU A 171 14.87 5.10 8.90
CA LEU A 171 14.28 6.42 8.74
C LEU A 171 14.77 7.11 7.46
N SER A 172 16.04 6.94 7.08
CA SER A 172 16.62 7.50 5.85
C SER A 172 16.03 6.84 4.61
N SER A 173 15.96 5.50 4.58
CA SER A 173 15.28 4.76 3.50
C SER A 173 13.76 5.00 3.48
N GLY A 174 13.20 5.37 4.63
CA GLY A 174 11.78 5.65 4.82
C GLY A 174 11.32 7.04 4.35
N GLN A 175 12.20 7.91 3.88
CA GLN A 175 11.81 9.27 3.47
C GLN A 175 10.89 9.28 2.23
N PRO A 176 9.84 10.13 2.22
CA PRO A 176 8.95 10.24 1.06
C PRO A 176 9.68 10.93 -0.10
N THR A 177 9.41 10.48 -1.33
CA THR A 177 9.88 11.16 -2.53
C THR A 177 9.19 12.51 -2.68
N ILE A 178 9.96 13.54 -3.01
CA ILE A 178 9.44 14.88 -3.29
C ILE A 178 9.23 15.00 -4.80
N SER A 179 8.14 15.64 -5.22
CA SER A 179 7.91 15.92 -6.65
C SER A 179 8.84 17.03 -7.12
N LEU A 180 9.53 16.83 -8.23
CA LEU A 180 10.38 17.84 -8.86
C LEU A 180 9.58 19.04 -9.39
N GLU A 181 8.30 18.85 -9.69
CA GLU A 181 7.40 19.93 -10.10
C GLU A 181 6.87 20.75 -8.90
N LYS A 182 7.15 20.31 -7.66
CA LYS A 182 6.68 21.03 -6.47
C LYS A 182 7.40 22.37 -6.37
N LYS A 183 6.61 23.45 -6.34
CA LYS A 183 7.09 24.80 -6.02
C LYS A 183 7.38 24.93 -4.52
N PHE A 184 8.30 25.81 -4.14
CA PHE A 184 8.66 26.02 -2.73
C PHE A 184 7.55 26.78 -1.99
N LYS A 185 6.94 27.77 -2.64
CA LYS A 185 5.72 28.49 -2.25
C LYS A 185 4.69 28.50 -3.38
N GLU A 186 3.42 28.75 -3.07
CA GLU A 186 2.34 28.75 -4.07
C GLU A 186 2.53 29.84 -5.14
N ASP A 187 3.06 31.00 -4.76
CA ASP A 187 3.34 32.14 -5.67
C ASP A 187 4.69 32.06 -6.39
N ASP A 188 5.53 31.06 -6.11
CA ASP A 188 6.83 30.97 -6.78
C ASP A 188 6.64 30.59 -8.25
N GLU A 189 7.40 31.20 -9.16
CA GLU A 189 7.39 30.83 -10.58
C GLU A 189 8.18 29.54 -10.83
N HIS A 190 9.21 29.29 -10.03
CA HIS A 190 10.16 28.19 -10.23
C HIS A 190 9.81 26.95 -9.38
N SER A 191 9.91 25.79 -10.02
CA SER A 191 9.82 24.48 -9.39
C SER A 191 11.20 23.99 -8.91
N MET A 192 11.21 22.89 -8.15
CA MET A 192 12.47 22.23 -7.77
C MET A 192 13.29 21.83 -9.00
N LEU A 193 12.64 21.38 -10.08
CA LEU A 193 13.30 21.02 -11.34
C LEU A 193 14.07 22.19 -11.96
N ASP A 194 13.51 23.40 -11.91
CA ASP A 194 14.10 24.58 -12.56
C ASP A 194 15.38 25.08 -11.87
N MET A 195 15.59 24.69 -10.61
CA MET A 195 16.76 25.09 -9.82
C MET A 195 17.81 23.99 -9.70
N MET A 196 17.54 22.78 -10.20
CA MET A 196 18.51 21.70 -10.17
C MET A 196 19.59 21.92 -11.23
N MET A 197 20.84 21.85 -10.80
CA MET A 197 21.98 21.88 -11.71
C MET A 197 22.12 20.53 -12.40
N ASP A 198 22.36 20.57 -13.71
CA ASP A 198 22.76 19.39 -14.47
C ASP A 198 24.27 19.16 -14.30
N GLU A 199 24.63 18.14 -13.51
CA GLU A 199 26.03 17.78 -13.25
C GLU A 199 26.70 17.10 -14.45
N GLU A 200 25.93 16.54 -15.39
CA GLU A 200 26.45 15.90 -16.59
C GLU A 200 26.67 16.90 -17.74
N GLN A 201 26.02 18.07 -17.67
CA GLN A 201 26.21 19.11 -18.65
C GLN A 201 27.54 19.85 -18.44
N GLU A 202 28.49 19.56 -19.32
CA GLU A 202 29.75 20.30 -19.34
C GLU A 202 29.51 21.81 -19.53
N SER A 203 30.11 22.60 -18.62
CA SER A 203 29.87 24.04 -18.56
C SER A 203 30.26 24.72 -19.89
N PRO A 204 29.52 25.76 -20.30
CA PRO A 204 29.84 26.49 -21.54
C PRO A 204 31.26 27.05 -21.51
N ASP A 205 31.76 27.46 -20.35
CA ASP A 205 33.13 27.94 -20.18
C ASP A 205 34.17 26.85 -20.48
N ILE A 206 33.98 25.64 -19.95
CA ILE A 206 34.85 24.49 -20.23
C ILE A 206 34.80 24.11 -21.72
N LYS A 207 33.61 24.14 -22.33
CA LYS A 207 33.45 23.90 -23.78
C LYS A 207 34.21 24.91 -24.64
N VAL A 208 34.18 26.19 -24.27
CA VAL A 208 34.91 27.25 -24.99
C VAL A 208 36.43 27.06 -24.82
N ILE A 209 36.90 26.80 -23.60
CA ILE A 209 38.33 26.53 -23.32
C ILE A 209 38.84 25.34 -24.14
N LYS A 210 38.09 24.23 -24.19
CA LYS A 210 38.45 23.05 -24.99
C LYS A 210 38.50 23.33 -26.49
N ARG A 211 37.65 24.24 -27.01
CA ARG A 211 37.70 24.66 -28.42
C ARG A 211 38.93 25.51 -28.71
N SER A 212 39.29 26.42 -27.80
CA SER A 212 40.45 27.30 -27.95
C SER A 212 41.79 26.56 -27.88
N LEU A 213 41.85 25.40 -27.22
CA LEU A 213 43.05 24.55 -27.14
C LEU A 213 43.22 23.61 -28.36
N LYS A 214 42.23 23.54 -29.26
CA LYS A 214 42.27 22.69 -30.47
C LYS A 214 42.68 23.45 -31.74
N HIS A 215 42.88 24.76 -31.65
CA HIS A 215 43.48 25.61 -32.69
C HIS A 215 44.87 26.04 -32.26
#